data_AF-A0A948C7Z9-F1
#
_entry.id   AF-A0A948C7Z9-F1
#
_cell.length_a   1.000
_cell.length_b   1.000
_cell.length_c   1.000
_cell.angle_alpha   90.00
_cell.angle_beta   90.00
_cell.angle_gamma   90.00
#
_symmetry.space_group_name_H-M   'P 1'
#
loop_
_entity.id
_entity.type
_entity.pdbx_description
1 polymer ?
#
loop_
_entity_poly.entity_id
_entity_poly.type
_entity_poly.pdbx_seq_one_letter_code
_entity_poly.pdbx_strand_id
1 'polypeptide(L)'
;SYIFAMAKNQAMDFLRSEPKNEKNIEDYKNIITVRDNTTDKLNDEEIEKITNALFFLPLKQREVITMKFFQGMTFEDIAKALNISLNTAASRYRYGIEKLKGKLKELGNEI
;
A
#
# COMPACT_ATOMS: atom_id res chain seq x y z
N SER A 1 6.73 25.30 1.54
CA SER A 1 5.81 25.11 2.69
C SER A 1 6.33 24.06 3.65
N TYR A 2 7.05 24.48 4.70
CA TYR A 2 7.74 23.59 5.65
C TYR A 2 6.81 23.02 6.74
N ILE A 3 5.78 23.77 7.11
CA ILE A 3 4.77 23.39 8.11
C ILE A 3 3.92 22.19 7.64
N PHE A 4 3.54 22.15 6.35
CA PHE A 4 2.73 21.06 5.80
C PHE A 4 3.50 19.74 5.76
N ALA A 5 4.80 19.79 5.42
CA ALA A 5 5.66 18.62 5.46
C ALA A 5 5.87 18.11 6.89
N MET A 6 6.03 19.00 7.86
CA MET A 6 6.19 18.63 9.27
C MET A 6 4.91 18.06 9.89
N ALA A 7 3.75 18.64 9.59
CA ALA A 7 2.45 18.12 10.00
C ALA A 7 2.15 16.75 9.35
N LYS A 8 2.47 16.60 8.06
CA LYS A 8 2.40 15.31 7.37
C LYS A 8 3.32 14.31 8.05
N ASN A 9 4.57 14.65 8.33
CA ASN A 9 5.53 13.74 8.98
C ASN A 9 5.08 13.36 10.40
N GLN A 10 4.55 14.29 11.18
CA GLN A 10 4.00 13.98 12.51
C GLN A 10 2.76 13.09 12.43
N ALA A 11 1.86 13.31 11.47
CA ALA A 11 0.73 12.40 11.23
C ALA A 11 1.22 11.00 10.81
N MET A 12 2.28 10.93 10.00
CA MET A 12 2.92 9.67 9.60
C MET A 12 3.56 8.95 10.79
N ASP A 13 4.25 9.67 11.68
CA ASP A 13 4.81 9.09 12.90
C ASP A 13 3.72 8.64 13.89
N PHE A 14 2.58 9.34 13.91
CA PHE A 14 1.41 8.95 14.71
C PHE A 14 0.72 7.69 14.15
N LEU A 15 0.72 7.48 12.84
CA LEU A 15 0.26 6.24 12.20
C LEU A 15 1.27 5.09 12.33
N ARG A 16 2.54 5.40 12.67
CA ARG A 16 3.64 4.45 12.89
C ARG A 16 3.68 3.90 14.32
N SER A 17 3.03 4.57 15.27
CA SER A 17 3.02 4.19 16.70
C SER A 17 2.05 3.06 17.05
N GLU A 18 1.28 2.52 16.09
CA GLU A 18 0.68 1.19 16.22
C GLU A 18 1.63 0.14 15.61
N PRO A 19 2.48 -0.54 16.41
CA PRO A 19 3.23 -1.70 15.94
C PRO A 19 2.27 -2.89 15.88
N LYS A 20 1.45 -3.00 14.84
CA LYS A 20 0.64 -4.21 14.60
C LYS A 20 1.21 -4.98 13.44
N ASN A 21 1.98 -6.00 13.80
CA ASN A 21 2.48 -7.08 12.93
C ASN A 21 1.37 -7.95 12.30
N GLU A 22 0.10 -7.52 12.35
CA GLU A 22 -1.04 -8.15 11.70
C GLU A 22 -1.97 -7.04 11.20
N LYS A 23 -1.64 -6.42 10.06
CA LYS A 23 -2.67 -5.67 9.32
C LYS A 23 -3.64 -6.72 8.77
N ASN A 24 -4.83 -6.76 9.33
CA ASN A 24 -5.86 -7.74 8.99
C ASN A 24 -6.41 -7.46 7.58
N ILE A 25 -7.01 -8.48 6.96
CA ILE A 25 -7.71 -8.35 5.66
C ILE A 25 -8.69 -7.17 5.70
N GLU A 26 -9.38 -6.99 6.83
CA GLU A 26 -10.32 -5.90 7.08
C GLU A 26 -9.69 -4.50 6.93
N ASP A 27 -8.46 -4.32 7.43
CA ASP A 27 -7.76 -3.02 7.35
C ASP A 27 -7.45 -2.66 5.89
N TYR A 28 -7.05 -3.65 5.10
CA TYR A 28 -6.80 -3.46 3.67
C TYR A 28 -8.08 -3.17 2.90
N LYS A 29 -9.17 -3.89 3.18
CA LYS A 29 -10.48 -3.63 2.60
C LYS A 29 -10.91 -2.18 2.87
N ASN A 30 -10.87 -1.76 4.14
CA ASN A 30 -11.23 -0.40 4.54
C ASN A 30 -10.38 0.67 3.84
N ILE A 31 -9.06 0.46 3.72
CA ILE A 31 -8.17 1.40 3.02
C ILE A 31 -8.48 1.49 1.52
N ILE A 32 -8.83 0.37 0.87
CA ILE A 32 -9.23 0.34 -0.55
C ILE A 32 -10.56 1.10 -0.72
N THR A 33 -11.58 0.76 0.09
CA THR A 33 -12.90 1.38 0.04
C THR A 33 -12.87 2.89 0.31
N VAL A 34 -12.10 3.34 1.31
CA VAL A 34 -12.00 4.78 1.66
C VAL A 34 -11.32 5.58 0.55
N ARG A 35 -10.40 4.97 -0.19
CA ARG A 35 -9.70 5.65 -1.28
C ARG A 35 -10.53 5.71 -2.56
N ASP A 36 -11.31 4.67 -2.81
CA ASP A 36 -12.23 4.59 -3.94
C ASP A 36 -13.50 5.42 -3.69
N ASN A 37 -13.35 6.74 -3.67
CA ASN A 37 -14.47 7.70 -3.60
C ASN A 37 -15.04 8.02 -5.00
N THR A 38 -14.78 7.17 -6.00
CA THR A 38 -15.28 7.32 -7.36
C THR A 38 -16.70 6.75 -7.51
N THR A 39 -17.46 7.27 -8.47
CA THR A 39 -18.89 6.94 -8.70
C THR A 39 -19.15 5.48 -9.08
N ASP A 40 -18.13 4.74 -9.50
CA ASP A 40 -18.13 3.29 -9.62
C ASP A 40 -17.53 2.70 -8.35
N LYS A 41 -18.38 2.32 -7.39
CA LYS A 41 -17.94 1.54 -6.25
C LYS A 41 -17.37 0.23 -6.79
N LEU A 42 -16.08 -0.05 -6.54
CA LEU A 42 -15.54 -1.40 -6.73
C LEU A 42 -16.46 -2.42 -6.05
N ASN A 43 -16.78 -3.50 -6.76
CA ASN A 43 -17.59 -4.57 -6.19
C ASN A 43 -16.82 -5.27 -5.06
N ASP A 44 -17.53 -5.81 -4.06
CA ASP A 44 -16.90 -6.51 -2.93
C ASP A 44 -15.95 -7.64 -3.40
N GLU A 45 -16.30 -8.30 -4.51
CA GLU A 45 -15.46 -9.32 -5.17
C GLU A 45 -14.14 -8.76 -5.72
N GLU A 46 -14.14 -7.55 -6.27
CA GLU A 46 -12.93 -6.90 -6.79
C GLU A 46 -12.01 -6.45 -5.65
N ILE A 47 -12.60 -5.92 -4.58
CA ILE A 47 -11.88 -5.55 -3.36
C ILE A 47 -11.23 -6.79 -2.75
N GLU A 48 -11.95 -7.92 -2.71
CA GLU A 48 -11.42 -9.17 -2.20
C GLU A 48 -10.27 -9.70 -3.07
N LYS A 49 -10.41 -9.66 -4.41
CA LYS A 49 -9.33 -10.05 -5.35
C LYS A 49 -8.08 -9.20 -5.17
N ILE A 50 -8.23 -7.88 -5.06
CA ILE A 50 -7.10 -6.97 -4.83
C ILE A 50 -6.45 -7.25 -3.47
N THR A 51 -7.26 -7.48 -2.44
CA THR A 51 -6.76 -7.79 -1.09
C THR A 51 -5.98 -9.09 -1.10
N ASN A 52 -6.51 -10.16 -1.68
CA ASN A 52 -5.82 -11.45 -1.81
C ASN A 52 -4.52 -11.34 -2.60
N ALA A 53 -4.52 -10.58 -3.70
CA ALA A 53 -3.32 -10.32 -4.49
C ALA A 53 -2.26 -9.53 -3.70
N LEU A 54 -2.67 -8.59 -2.85
CA LEU A 54 -1.79 -7.90 -1.92
C LEU A 54 -1.22 -8.85 -0.85
N PHE A 55 -2.03 -9.77 -0.32
CA PHE A 55 -1.60 -10.75 0.67
C PHE A 55 -0.63 -11.80 0.10
N PHE A 56 -0.65 -12.04 -1.20
CA PHE A 56 0.33 -12.89 -1.87
C PHE A 56 1.73 -12.24 -1.96
N LEU A 57 1.83 -10.92 -1.88
CA LEU A 57 3.12 -10.23 -1.94
C LEU A 57 3.92 -10.42 -0.65
N PRO A 58 5.26 -10.56 -0.75
CA PRO A 58 6.16 -10.45 0.40
C PRO A 58 5.90 -9.16 1.18
N LEU A 59 5.90 -9.25 2.51
CA LEU A 59 5.57 -8.14 3.42
C LEU A 59 6.30 -6.83 3.05
N LYS A 60 7.61 -6.89 2.83
CA LYS A 60 8.46 -5.73 2.48
C LYS A 60 8.06 -5.05 1.17
N GLN A 61 7.44 -5.77 0.24
CA GLN A 61 6.94 -5.21 -1.04
C GLN A 61 5.54 -4.64 -0.84
N ARG A 62 4.69 -5.36 -0.12
CA ARG A 62 3.34 -4.92 0.25
C ARG A 62 3.36 -3.61 1.03
N GLU A 63 4.24 -3.48 2.02
CA GLU A 63 4.39 -2.26 2.82
C GLU A 63 4.70 -1.04 1.94
N VAL A 64 5.68 -1.18 1.05
CA VAL A 64 6.07 -0.08 0.15
C VAL A 64 4.93 0.27 -0.80
N ILE A 65 4.20 -0.70 -1.35
CA ILE A 65 3.00 -0.42 -2.17
C ILE A 65 1.90 0.24 -1.35
N THR A 66 1.72 -0.19 -0.10
CA THR A 66 0.70 0.36 0.80
C THR A 66 0.96 1.86 1.05
N MET A 67 2.20 2.19 1.45
CA MET A 67 2.65 3.55 1.73
C MET A 67 2.71 4.41 0.45
N LYS A 68 3.36 3.84 -0.58
CA LYS A 68 3.13 3.96 -2.01
C LYS A 68 1.88 4.71 -2.48
N PHE A 69 0.90 3.85 -2.64
CA PHE A 69 -0.32 4.06 -3.36
C PHE A 69 -1.32 4.63 -2.37
N PHE A 70 -1.65 3.88 -1.31
CA PHE A 70 -2.79 4.20 -0.44
C PHE A 70 -2.54 5.37 0.51
N GLN A 71 -1.30 5.56 0.96
CA GLN A 71 -0.95 6.69 1.85
C GLN A 71 -0.34 7.89 1.10
N GLY A 72 -0.18 7.79 -0.23
CA GLY A 72 0.33 8.89 -1.06
C GLY A 72 1.76 9.35 -0.72
N MET A 73 2.59 8.49 -0.12
CA MET A 73 3.93 8.87 0.32
C MET A 73 4.91 9.02 -0.86
N THR A 74 5.96 9.82 -0.69
CA THR A 74 7.08 9.83 -1.65
C THR A 74 8.03 8.65 -1.37
N PHE A 75 8.87 8.27 -2.33
CA PHE A 75 9.88 7.24 -2.07
C PHE A 75 10.89 7.68 -1.01
N GLU A 76 11.13 8.99 -0.90
CA GLU A 76 11.99 9.58 0.13
C GLU A 76 11.37 9.43 1.51
N ASP A 77 10.07 9.71 1.66
CA ASP A 77 9.33 9.54 2.92
C ASP A 77 9.33 8.05 3.32
N ILE A 78 9.13 7.15 2.37
CA ILE A 78 9.13 5.69 2.61
C ILE A 78 10.52 5.19 3.00
N ALA A 79 11.56 5.67 2.32
CA ALA A 79 12.94 5.33 2.62
C ALA A 79 13.29 5.72 4.06
N LYS A 80 12.90 6.93 4.49
CA LYS A 80 13.06 7.38 5.89
C LYS A 80 12.24 6.54 6.86
N ALA A 81 10.97 6.30 6.55
CA ALA A 81 10.06 5.57 7.43
C ALA A 81 10.49 4.11 7.68
N LEU A 82 10.97 3.43 6.62
CA LEU A 82 11.43 2.03 6.69
C LEU A 82 12.92 1.90 7.00
N ASN A 83 13.64 3.02 7.18
CA ASN A 83 15.09 3.07 7.35
C ASN A 83 15.86 2.27 6.27
N ILE A 84 15.53 2.53 5.00
CA ILE A 84 16.15 1.90 3.82
C ILE A 84 16.59 2.98 2.83
N SER A 85 17.40 2.60 1.83
CA SER A 85 17.76 3.53 0.75
C SER A 85 16.56 3.85 -0.16
N LEU A 86 16.57 5.04 -0.77
CA LEU A 86 15.61 5.44 -1.80
C LEU A 86 15.51 4.39 -2.93
N ASN A 87 16.66 3.88 -3.37
CA ASN A 87 16.76 2.87 -4.40
C ASN A 87 16.15 1.53 -3.96
N THR A 88 16.28 1.17 -2.68
CA THR A 88 15.65 -0.02 -2.11
C THR A 88 14.12 0.14 -2.07
N ALA A 89 13.62 1.32 -1.67
CA ALA A 89 12.18 1.60 -1.69
C ALA A 89 11.63 1.54 -3.12
N ALA A 90 12.26 2.23 -4.07
CA ALA A 90 11.87 2.20 -5.48
C ALA A 90 11.91 0.78 -6.08
N SER A 91 12.95 0.00 -5.78
CA SER A 91 13.07 -1.37 -6.26
C SER A 91 11.98 -2.28 -5.68
N ARG A 92 11.72 -2.20 -4.37
CA ARG A 92 10.65 -2.97 -3.71
C ARG A 92 9.28 -2.62 -4.28
N TYR A 93 9.04 -1.33 -4.57
CA TYR A 93 7.82 -0.89 -5.23
C TYR A 93 7.69 -1.51 -6.61
N ARG A 94 8.73 -1.40 -7.45
CA ARG A 94 8.72 -1.94 -8.82
C ARG A 94 8.43 -3.44 -8.85
N TYR A 95 9.20 -4.23 -8.09
CA TYR A 95 9.01 -5.68 -8.02
C TYR A 95 7.66 -6.06 -7.42
N GLY A 96 7.18 -5.28 -6.45
CA GLY A 96 5.86 -5.47 -5.88
C GLY A 96 4.74 -5.28 -6.90
N ILE A 97 4.80 -4.20 -7.69
CA ILE A 97 3.81 -3.91 -8.73
C ILE A 97 3.85 -4.95 -9.85
N GLU A 98 5.04 -5.39 -10.28
CA GLU A 98 5.16 -6.45 -11.28
C GLU A 98 4.48 -7.76 -10.83
N LYS A 99 4.74 -8.18 -9.58
CA LYS A 99 4.08 -9.35 -9.00
C LYS A 99 2.58 -9.16 -8.82
N LEU A 100 2.15 -7.98 -8.39
CA LEU A 100 0.72 -7.67 -8.21
C LEU A 100 -0.01 -7.76 -9.55
N LYS A 101 0.55 -7.17 -10.61
CA LYS A 101 -0.01 -7.25 -11.97
C LYS A 101 -0.08 -8.69 -12.46
N GLY A 102 0.97 -9.48 -12.24
CA GLY A 102 0.96 -10.91 -12.57
C GLY A 102 -0.16 -11.64 -11.86
N LYS A 103 -0.31 -11.42 -10.55
CA LYS A 103 -1.33 -12.11 -9.76
C LYS A 103 -2.76 -11.70 -10.11
N LEU A 104 -3.00 -10.42 -10.38
CA LEU A 104 -4.29 -9.93 -10.84
C LEU A 104 -4.64 -10.46 -12.24
N LYS A 105 -3.65 -10.63 -13.13
CA LYS A 105 -3.87 -11.24 -14.44
C LYS A 105 -4.23 -12.72 -14.34
N GLU A 106 -3.58 -13.47 -13.45
CA GLU A 106 -3.97 -14.86 -13.16
C GLU A 106 -5.42 -14.93 -12.66
N LEU A 107 -5.78 -14.12 -11.66
CA LEU A 107 -7.12 -14.07 -11.09
C LEU A 107 -8.20 -13.59 -12.08
N GLY A 108 -7.83 -12.80 -13.08
CA GLY A 108 -8.73 -12.33 -14.14
C GLY A 108 -8.88 -13.30 -15.32
N ASN A 109 -7.97 -14.27 -15.45
CA ASN A 109 -8.04 -15.31 -16.48
C ASN A 109 -8.80 -16.57 -16.02
N GLU A 110 -9.23 -16.63 -14.76
CA GLU A 110 -10.02 -17.72 -14.18
C GLU A 110 -11.54 -17.52 -14.30
N ILE A 111 -11.98 -16.56 -15.13
CA ILE A 111 -13.40 -16.29 -15.45
C ILE A 111 -13.66 -16.55 -16.93
#